data_AF-A0A7W0W5I0-F1
#
_entry.id   AF-A0A7W0W5I0-F1
#
_cell.length_a   1.000
_cell.length_b   1.000
_cell.length_c   1.000
_cell.angle_alpha   90.00
_cell.angle_beta   90.00
_cell.angle_gamma   90.00
#
_symmetry.space_group_name_H-M   'P 1'
#
loop_
_entity.id
_entity.type
_entity.pdbx_description
1 polymer ?
#
loop_
_entity_poly.entity_id
_entity_poly.type
_entity_poly.pdbx_seq_one_letter_code
_entity_poly.pdbx_strand_id
1 'polypeptide(L)'
;MSLRSPLGYTIPDETIRVACAAFPKGTTVMTMADTFGMLYTNQQFAALFSATGQPALDPARLALVLILQFAEGLSDRQAADAVRGHIDWKYALALELT
;
A
#
# COMPACT_ATOMS: atom_id res chain seq x y z
N MET A 1 -11.50 10.26 13.67
CA MET A 1 -11.55 8.88 13.18
C MET A 1 -10.85 7.96 14.16
N SER A 2 -11.27 6.69 14.26
CA SER A 2 -10.66 5.67 15.11
C SER A 2 -9.79 4.73 14.30
N LEU A 3 -8.62 4.39 14.81
CA LEU A 3 -7.72 3.44 14.16
C LEU A 3 -8.10 2.02 14.55
N ARG A 4 -8.45 1.22 13.55
CA ARG A 4 -8.65 -0.23 13.70
C ARG A 4 -7.47 -0.91 13.03
N SER A 5 -6.57 -1.50 13.81
CA SER A 5 -5.33 -2.07 13.26
C SER A 5 -5.60 -3.47 12.68
N PRO A 6 -5.34 -3.73 11.38
CA PRO A 6 -5.08 -5.07 10.90
C PRO A 6 -3.87 -5.69 11.60
N LEU A 7 -3.87 -7.03 11.71
CA LEU A 7 -2.83 -7.83 12.37
C LEU A 7 -1.57 -8.03 11.50
N GLY A 8 -1.59 -7.57 10.24
CA GLY A 8 -0.47 -7.67 9.31
C GLY A 8 -0.88 -7.33 7.88
N TYR A 9 0.12 -7.26 6.99
CA TYR A 9 -0.07 -7.04 5.57
C TYR A 9 0.46 -8.26 4.80
N THR A 10 -0.46 -9.07 4.27
CA THR A 10 -0.13 -10.19 3.39
C THR A 10 -0.64 -9.85 2.01
N ILE A 11 0.24 -9.94 1.01
CA ILE A 11 -0.15 -9.72 -0.39
C ILE A 11 -1.09 -10.87 -0.80
N PRO A 12 -2.31 -10.60 -1.28
CA PRO A 12 -3.21 -11.67 -1.72
C PRO A 12 -2.61 -12.50 -2.86
N ASP A 13 -2.77 -13.82 -2.83
CA ASP A 13 -2.19 -14.75 -3.82
C ASP A 13 -2.55 -14.38 -5.26
N GLU A 14 -3.77 -13.89 -5.47
CA GLU A 14 -4.21 -13.44 -6.79
C GLU A 14 -3.45 -12.19 -7.26
N THR A 15 -3.21 -11.23 -6.37
CA THR A 15 -2.40 -10.05 -6.64
C THR A 15 -0.97 -10.45 -6.98
N ILE A 16 -0.38 -11.41 -6.27
CA ILE A 16 0.96 -11.95 -6.58
C ILE A 16 0.96 -12.54 -7.99
N ARG A 17 0.03 -13.46 -8.28
CA ARG A 17 -0.05 -14.14 -9.57
C ARG A 17 -0.18 -13.16 -10.73
N VAL A 18 -1.07 -12.18 -10.62
CA VAL A 18 -1.32 -11.21 -11.70
C VAL A 18 -0.15 -10.22 -11.84
N ALA A 19 0.43 -9.75 -10.74
CA ALA A 19 1.60 -8.87 -10.78
C ALA A 19 2.81 -9.55 -11.45
N CYS A 20 3.14 -10.77 -11.06
CA CYS A 20 4.22 -11.54 -11.67
C CYS A 20 3.96 -11.87 -13.15
N ALA A 21 2.70 -12.11 -13.53
CA ALA A 21 2.33 -12.33 -14.93
C ALA A 21 2.41 -11.04 -15.77
N ALA A 22 1.97 -9.90 -15.22
CA ALA A 22 2.00 -8.60 -15.89
C ALA A 22 3.43 -8.04 -16.01
N PHE A 23 4.27 -8.28 -15.00
CA PHE A 23 5.66 -7.83 -14.94
C PHE A 23 6.62 -9.01 -14.66
N PRO A 24 6.92 -9.86 -15.67
CA PRO A 24 7.79 -11.02 -15.47
C PRO A 24 9.23 -10.68 -15.03
N LYS A 25 9.69 -9.45 -15.31
CA LYS A 25 10.99 -8.93 -14.89
C LYS A 25 10.93 -8.12 -13.59
N GLY A 26 9.74 -7.97 -13.01
CA GLY A 26 9.46 -7.06 -11.90
C GLY A 26 9.44 -5.58 -12.33
N THR A 27 9.07 -4.73 -11.37
CA THR A 27 9.20 -3.27 -11.44
C THR A 27 10.01 -2.78 -10.23
N THR A 28 10.43 -1.52 -10.24
CA THR A 28 11.09 -0.92 -9.07
C THR A 28 10.18 -0.97 -7.84
N VAL A 29 8.87 -0.75 -8.02
CA VAL A 29 7.87 -0.82 -6.95
C VAL A 29 7.76 -2.23 -6.38
N MET A 30 7.70 -3.27 -7.23
CA MET A 30 7.71 -4.66 -6.78
C MET A 30 9.01 -5.01 -6.04
N THR A 31 10.16 -4.55 -6.55
CA THR A 31 11.46 -4.78 -5.91
C THR A 31 11.52 -4.12 -4.52
N MET A 32 11.01 -2.90 -4.38
CA MET A 32 10.89 -2.23 -3.08
C MET A 32 9.99 -3.03 -2.14
N ALA A 33 8.86 -3.53 -2.62
CA ALA A 33 7.94 -4.36 -1.83
C ALA A 33 8.59 -5.67 -1.37
N ASP A 34 9.30 -6.37 -2.24
CA ASP A 34 9.97 -7.64 -1.91
C ASP A 34 11.12 -7.44 -0.93
N THR A 35 11.83 -6.32 -1.03
CA THR A 35 13.00 -6.02 -0.20
C THR A 35 12.61 -5.52 1.18
N PHE A 36 11.60 -4.64 1.26
CA PHE A 36 11.26 -3.93 2.49
C PHE A 36 9.94 -4.38 3.11
N GLY A 37 9.05 -5.00 2.34
CA GLY A 37 7.67 -5.22 2.73
C GLY A 37 6.95 -3.91 3.05
N MET A 38 5.96 -3.99 3.94
CA MET A 38 5.36 -2.80 4.52
C MET A 38 6.30 -2.14 5.51
N LEU A 39 6.76 -0.93 5.16
CA LEU A 39 7.70 -0.14 5.95
C LEU A 39 7.12 0.34 7.29
N TYR A 40 5.79 0.43 7.37
CA TYR A 40 5.10 0.96 8.54
C TYR A 40 4.02 0.01 9.03
N THR A 41 3.71 0.15 10.32
CA THR A 41 2.55 -0.47 10.94
C THR A 41 1.59 0.59 11.44
N ASN A 42 0.30 0.29 11.43
CA ASN A 42 -0.71 1.22 11.93
C ASN A 42 -0.48 1.60 13.39
N GLN A 43 0.09 0.72 14.21
CA GLN A 43 0.42 1.00 15.60
C GLN A 43 1.35 2.22 15.75
N GLN A 44 2.27 2.47 14.82
CA GLN A 44 3.16 3.64 14.83
C GLN A 44 2.40 4.96 14.71
N PHE A 45 1.20 4.94 14.13
CA PHE A 45 0.34 6.11 13.95
C PHE A 45 -0.76 6.21 15.00
N ALA A 46 -0.88 5.26 15.93
CA ALA A 46 -2.03 5.17 16.84
C ALA A 46 -2.27 6.46 17.66
N ALA A 47 -1.20 7.16 18.04
CA ALA A 47 -1.29 8.42 18.77
C ALA A 47 -1.96 9.57 18.00
N LEU A 48 -2.10 9.47 16.67
CA LEU A 48 -2.75 10.46 15.82
C LEU A 48 -4.27 10.26 15.71
N PHE A 49 -4.80 9.16 16.26
CA PHE A 49 -6.21 8.80 16.13
C PHE A 49 -6.90 8.77 17.49
N SER A 50 -8.20 9.09 17.49
CA SER A 50 -9.04 8.95 18.68
C SER A 50 -9.36 7.49 18.94
N ALA A 51 -9.59 7.12 20.20
CA ALA A 51 -10.13 5.81 20.56
C ALA A 51 -11.57 5.59 20.02
N THR A 52 -12.29 6.67 19.71
CA THR A 52 -13.69 6.64 19.27
C THR A 52 -13.92 7.38 17.95
N GLY A 53 -15.05 7.07 17.29
CA GLY A 53 -15.48 7.68 16.03
C GLY A 53 -15.35 6.77 14.81
N GLN A 54 -15.64 7.31 13.63
CA GLN A 54 -15.63 6.57 12.35
C GLN A 54 -14.26 5.90 12.09
N PRO A 55 -14.23 4.66 11.57
CA PRO A 55 -12.98 3.99 11.21
C PRO A 55 -12.16 4.82 10.22
N ALA A 56 -10.87 4.97 10.50
CA ALA A 56 -9.92 5.57 9.58
C ALA A 56 -9.57 4.62 8.43
N LEU A 57 -9.10 5.20 7.32
CA LEU A 57 -8.30 4.47 6.35
C LEU A 57 -6.96 4.07 6.99
N ASP A 58 -6.32 3.05 6.42
CA ASP A 58 -5.06 2.49 6.89
C ASP A 58 -3.90 3.52 6.74
N PRO A 59 -3.40 4.13 7.84
CA PRO A 59 -2.37 5.16 7.75
C PRO A 59 -1.01 4.64 7.29
N ALA A 60 -0.65 3.38 7.57
CA ALA A 60 0.61 2.81 7.12
C ALA A 60 0.62 2.59 5.60
N ARG A 61 -0.50 2.14 5.00
CA ARG A 61 -0.64 2.10 3.54
C ARG A 61 -0.59 3.49 2.94
N LEU A 62 -1.23 4.47 3.56
CA LEU A 62 -1.18 5.86 3.09
C LEU A 62 0.25 6.41 3.12
N ALA A 63 1.02 6.13 4.17
CA ALA A 63 2.42 6.51 4.27
C ALA A 63 3.28 5.86 3.17
N LEU A 64 3.04 4.58 2.86
CA LEU A 64 3.73 3.91 1.75
C LEU A 64 3.35 4.51 0.38
N VAL A 65 2.07 4.86 0.17
CA VAL A 65 1.61 5.59 -1.02
C VAL A 65 2.40 6.89 -1.21
N LEU A 66 2.65 7.65 -0.15
CA LEU A 66 3.44 8.89 -0.23
C LEU A 66 4.91 8.62 -0.63
N ILE A 67 5.50 7.53 -0.16
CA ILE A 67 6.86 7.13 -0.56
C ILE A 67 6.89 6.76 -2.05
N LEU A 68 5.95 5.93 -2.51
CA LEU A 68 5.88 5.53 -3.92
C LEU A 68 5.59 6.73 -4.83
N GLN A 69 4.69 7.62 -4.40
CA GLN A 69 4.39 8.87 -5.08
C GLN A 69 5.66 9.71 -5.26
N PHE A 70 6.45 9.88 -4.21
CA PHE A 70 7.71 10.61 -4.27
C PHE A 70 8.73 9.90 -5.17
N ALA A 71 8.89 8.58 -5.02
CA ALA A 71 9.85 7.78 -5.77
C ALA A 71 9.58 7.80 -7.29
N GLU A 72 8.31 7.85 -7.69
CA GLU A 72 7.90 7.91 -9.10
C GLU A 72 7.63 9.33 -9.61
N GLY A 73 7.76 10.36 -8.75
CA GLY A 73 7.55 11.76 -9.13
C GLY A 73 6.10 12.09 -9.51
N LEU A 74 5.12 11.45 -8.87
CA LEU A 74 3.70 11.58 -9.20
C LEU A 74 3.03 12.74 -8.44
N SER A 75 2.06 13.38 -9.10
CA SER A 75 1.08 14.23 -8.40
C SER A 75 0.11 13.39 -7.57
N ASP A 76 -0.59 14.01 -6.61
CA ASP A 76 -1.58 13.33 -5.76
C ASP A 76 -2.65 12.59 -6.59
N ARG A 77 -3.08 13.20 -7.70
CA ARG A 77 -4.07 12.60 -8.60
C ARG A 77 -3.50 11.38 -9.31
N GLN A 78 -2.26 11.45 -9.78
CA GLN A 78 -1.60 10.31 -10.43
C GLN A 78 -1.32 9.18 -9.43
N ALA A 79 -0.93 9.49 -8.20
CA ALA A 79 -0.76 8.48 -7.15
C ALA A 79 -2.09 7.79 -6.83
N ALA A 80 -3.19 8.55 -6.73
CA ALA A 80 -4.53 7.98 -6.53
C ALA A 80 -4.96 7.09 -7.73
N ASP A 81 -4.62 7.49 -8.96
CA ASP A 81 -4.89 6.70 -10.15
C ASP A 81 -4.01 5.43 -10.21
N ALA A 82 -2.75 5.51 -9.76
CA ALA A 82 -1.84 4.37 -9.66
C ALA A 82 -2.35 3.34 -8.64
N VAL A 83 -2.79 3.76 -7.44
CA VAL A 83 -3.42 2.86 -6.46
C VAL A 83 -4.63 2.13 -7.05
N ARG A 84 -5.41 2.79 -7.92
CA ARG A 84 -6.60 2.21 -8.54
C ARG A 84 -6.26 1.23 -9.67
N GLY A 85 -5.33 1.60 -10.54
CA GLY A 85 -5.12 0.92 -11.83
C GLY A 85 -3.85 0.10 -11.95
N HIS A 86 -2.81 0.40 -11.18
CA HIS A 86 -1.49 -0.20 -11.35
C HIS A 86 -1.34 -1.45 -10.48
N ILE A 87 -1.13 -2.60 -11.12
CA ILE A 87 -1.04 -3.90 -10.45
C ILE A 87 0.18 -4.01 -9.52
N ASP A 88 1.29 -3.37 -9.85
CA ASP A 88 2.50 -3.34 -9.01
C ASP A 88 2.33 -2.45 -7.76
N TRP A 89 1.54 -1.37 -7.86
CA TRP A 89 1.13 -0.60 -6.69
C TRP A 89 0.20 -1.41 -5.77
N LYS A 90 -0.77 -2.15 -6.33
CA LYS A 90 -1.60 -3.06 -5.53
C LYS A 90 -0.78 -4.17 -4.87
N TYR A 91 0.24 -4.67 -5.57
CA TYR A 91 1.22 -5.62 -5.02
C TYR A 91 1.97 -5.04 -3.82
N ALA A 92 2.58 -3.86 -3.97
CA ALA A 92 3.34 -3.22 -2.90
C ALA A 92 2.50 -2.84 -1.67
N LEU A 93 1.24 -2.48 -1.88
CA LEU A 93 0.31 -2.06 -0.82
C LEU A 93 -0.46 -3.25 -0.19
N ALA A 94 -0.18 -4.49 -0.64
CA ALA A 94 -0.91 -5.69 -0.25
C ALA A 94 -2.43 -5.52 -0.40
N LEU A 95 -2.88 -5.03 -1.56
CA LEU A 95 -4.28 -4.80 -1.89
C LEU A 95 -4.85 -5.92 -2.77
N GLU A 96 -6.15 -6.13 -2.66
CA GLU A 96 -6.91 -7.05 -3.52
C GLU A 96 -7.17 -6.44 -4.90
N LEU A 97 -7.43 -7.32 -5.88
CA LEU A 97 -7.80 -6.94 -7.24
C LEU A 97 -9.32 -6.68 -7.31
N THR A 98 -9.74 -5.52 -6.83
CA THR A 98 -11.08 -4.96 -7.13
C THR A 98 -11.10 -4.21 -8.44
#